data_AF-A0A6J4JDQ5-F1
#
_entry.id   AF-A0A6J4JDQ5-F1
#
_cell.length_a   1.000
_cell.length_b   1.000
_cell.length_c   1.000
_cell.angle_alpha   90.00
_cell.angle_beta   90.00
_cell.angle_gamma   90.00
#
_symmetry.space_group_name_H-M   'P 1'
#
loop_
_entity.id
_entity.type
_entity.pdbx_description
1 polymer ?
#
loop_
_entity_poly.entity_id
_entity_poly.type
_entity_poly.pdbx_seq_one_letter_code
_entity_poly.pdbx_strand_id
1 'polypeptide(L)'
;MGPIARMMMSVAAHAITGYVQFRTLSELLIEKGVITREELEGRFEATREKMVPATIEEWFEPDIAYHLKMAVQSATAAPDQEAAEADTEVVVSPNDQDELARARAMQSGRLTGPE
;
A
#
# COMPACT_ATOMS: atom_id res chain seq x y z
N MET A 1 8.40 -18.39 4.19
CA MET A 1 7.80 -17.11 3.74
C MET A 1 6.47 -17.38 3.07
N GLY A 2 5.39 -16.73 3.49
CA GLY A 2 4.05 -16.94 2.91
C GLY A 2 3.95 -16.50 1.44
N PRO A 3 2.92 -16.94 0.69
CA PRO A 3 2.72 -16.55 -0.70
C PRO A 3 2.63 -15.03 -0.91
N ILE A 4 1.89 -14.34 -0.04
CA ILE A 4 1.72 -12.87 -0.08
C ILE A 4 3.07 -12.17 0.13
N ALA A 5 3.85 -12.59 1.13
CA ALA A 5 5.16 -12.01 1.40
C ALA A 5 6.13 -12.13 0.21
N ARG A 6 6.09 -13.26 -0.51
CA ARG A 6 6.90 -13.45 -1.73
C ARG A 6 6.45 -12.53 -2.86
N MET A 7 5.14 -12.37 -3.06
CA MET A 7 4.59 -11.44 -4.04
C MET A 7 5.01 -9.99 -3.72
N MET A 8 4.87 -9.57 -2.47
CA MET A 8 5.28 -8.23 -2.02
C MET A 8 6.77 -7.96 -2.26
N MET A 9 7.64 -8.92 -1.92
CA MET A 9 9.07 -8.79 -2.24
C MET A 9 9.34 -8.71 -3.75
N SER A 10 8.61 -9.47 -4.56
CA SER A 10 8.76 -9.41 -6.02
C SER A 10 8.36 -8.04 -6.57
N VAL A 11 7.27 -7.47 -6.08
CA VAL A 11 6.82 -6.12 -6.46
C VAL A 11 7.84 -5.07 -6.01
N ALA A 12 8.34 -5.17 -4.78
CA ALA A 12 9.37 -4.28 -4.26
C ALA A 12 10.67 -4.36 -5.07
N ALA A 13 11.14 -5.57 -5.40
CA ALA A 13 12.32 -5.78 -6.23
C ALA A 13 12.15 -5.16 -7.62
N HIS A 14 10.96 -5.30 -8.21
CA HIS A 14 10.65 -4.67 -9.50
C HIS A 14 10.67 -3.14 -9.42
N ALA A 15 10.05 -2.57 -8.39
CA ALA A 15 10.05 -1.11 -8.16
C ALA A 15 11.47 -0.55 -7.97
N ILE A 16 12.31 -1.23 -7.17
CA ILE A 16 13.72 -0.86 -6.97
C ILE A 16 14.49 -0.93 -8.29
N THR A 17 14.29 -2.00 -9.07
CA THR A 17 14.95 -2.15 -10.38
C THR A 17 14.56 -1.04 -11.34
N GLY A 18 13.26 -0.72 -11.43
CA GLY A 18 12.76 0.38 -12.25
C GLY A 18 13.33 1.74 -11.82
N TYR A 19 13.43 2.00 -10.51
CA TYR A 19 14.08 3.21 -9.99
C TYR A 19 15.54 3.32 -10.42
N VAL A 20 16.32 2.24 -10.28
CA VAL A 20 17.74 2.23 -10.67
C VAL A 20 17.89 2.47 -12.16
N GLN A 21 17.10 1.79 -13.00
CA GLN A 21 17.12 1.98 -14.46
C GLN A 21 16.80 3.42 -14.87
N PHE A 22 15.73 3.99 -14.31
CA PHE A 22 15.35 5.36 -14.58
C PHE A 22 16.43 6.36 -14.12
N ARG A 23 17.00 6.15 -12.93
CA ARG A 23 18.07 6.99 -12.40
C ARG A 23 19.30 6.98 -13.30
N THR A 24 19.77 5.79 -13.69
CA THR A 24 20.93 5.66 -14.58
C THR A 24 20.70 6.36 -15.91
N LEU A 25 19.52 6.18 -16.53
CA LEU A 25 19.18 6.86 -17.77
C LEU A 25 19.13 8.38 -17.59
N SER A 26 18.51 8.85 -16.51
CA SER A 26 18.37 10.28 -16.20
C SER A 26 19.73 10.95 -16.00
N GLU A 27 20.62 10.32 -15.24
CA GLU A 27 21.98 10.80 -15.01
C GLU A 27 22.76 10.89 -16.33
N LEU A 28 22.64 9.89 -17.20
CA LEU A 28 23.26 9.91 -18.53
C LEU A 28 22.73 11.07 -19.40
N LEU A 29 21.41 11.30 -19.42
CA LEU A 29 20.81 12.38 -20.21
C LEU A 29 21.24 13.76 -19.72
N ILE A 30 21.37 13.93 -18.40
CA ILE A 30 21.88 15.16 -17.79
C ILE A 30 23.35 15.35 -18.13
N GLU A 31 24.19 14.31 -18.01
CA GLU A 31 25.61 14.37 -18.35
C GLU A 31 25.83 14.74 -19.82
N LYS A 32 24.98 14.25 -20.73
CA LYS A 32 25.01 14.60 -22.15
C LYS A 32 24.41 15.98 -22.46
N GLY A 33 23.88 16.69 -21.46
CA GLY A 33 23.26 18.00 -21.62
C GLY A 33 21.94 17.98 -22.40
N VAL A 34 21.27 16.82 -22.48
CA VAL A 34 19.99 16.67 -23.21
C VAL A 34 18.84 17.31 -22.44
N ILE A 35 18.88 17.25 -21.10
CA ILE A 35 17.85 17.78 -20.21
C ILE A 35 18.52 18.25 -18.90
N THR A 36 17.98 19.29 -18.27
CA THR A 36 18.43 19.67 -16.92
C THR A 36 17.72 18.84 -15.85
N ARG A 37 18.27 18.86 -14.62
CA ARG A 37 17.63 18.20 -13.48
C ARG A 37 16.26 18.81 -13.18
N GLU A 38 16.15 20.14 -13.14
CA GLU A 38 14.86 20.79 -12.84
C GLU A 38 13.81 20.48 -13.91
N GLU A 39 14.20 20.45 -15.19
CA GLU A 39 13.30 20.13 -16.28
C GLU A 39 12.79 18.69 -16.21
N LEU A 40 13.68 17.74 -15.89
CA LEU A 40 13.31 16.34 -15.72
C LEU A 40 12.31 16.16 -14.57
N GLU A 41 12.59 16.75 -13.40
CA GLU A 41 11.72 16.67 -12.23
C GLU A 41 10.34 17.29 -12.50
N GLY A 42 10.31 18.47 -13.12
CA GLY A 42 9.05 19.11 -13.52
C GLY A 42 8.24 18.30 -14.51
N ARG A 43 8.89 17.70 -15.53
CA ARG A 43 8.23 16.81 -16.49
C ARG A 43 7.73 15.52 -15.84
N PHE A 44 8.49 14.96 -14.90
CA PHE A 44 8.11 13.73 -14.21
C PHE A 44 6.82 13.94 -13.41
N GLU A 45 6.73 14.96 -12.56
CA GLU A 45 5.53 15.20 -11.76
C GLU A 45 4.30 15.49 -12.63
N ALA A 46 4.44 16.36 -13.65
CA ALA A 46 3.35 16.66 -14.57
C ALA A 46 2.87 15.43 -15.35
N THR A 47 3.80 14.54 -15.72
CA THR A 47 3.46 13.30 -16.43
C THR A 47 2.83 12.29 -15.50
N ARG A 48 3.37 12.12 -14.28
CA ARG A 48 2.92 11.16 -13.28
C ARG A 48 1.46 11.37 -12.91
N GLU A 49 1.06 12.60 -12.61
CA GLU A 49 -0.31 12.94 -12.20
C GLU A 49 -1.34 12.52 -13.26
N LYS A 50 -1.00 12.67 -14.54
CA LYS A 50 -1.88 12.31 -15.66
C LYS A 50 -1.79 10.84 -16.04
N MET A 51 -0.58 10.30 -16.13
CA MET A 51 -0.33 9.00 -16.75
C MET A 51 -0.62 7.84 -15.80
N VAL A 52 -0.41 7.99 -14.48
CA VAL A 52 -0.69 6.91 -13.53
C VAL A 52 -2.18 6.56 -13.51
N PRO A 53 -3.12 7.51 -13.35
CA PRO A 53 -4.55 7.19 -13.42
C PRO A 53 -4.98 6.62 -14.77
N ALA A 54 -4.48 7.20 -15.88
CA ALA A 54 -4.81 6.72 -17.23
C ALA A 54 -4.34 5.29 -17.47
N THR A 55 -3.12 4.95 -17.03
CA THR A 55 -2.56 3.59 -17.15
C THR A 55 -3.37 2.60 -16.32
N ILE A 56 -3.81 3.01 -15.12
CA ILE A 56 -4.67 2.16 -14.27
C ILE A 56 -6.00 1.87 -14.96
N GLU A 57 -6.62 2.86 -15.59
CA GLU A 57 -7.88 2.68 -16.33
C GLU A 57 -7.73 1.81 -17.58
N GLU A 58 -6.57 1.88 -18.24
CA GLU A 58 -6.29 1.08 -19.44
C GLU A 58 -6.03 -0.39 -19.11
N TRP A 59 -5.35 -0.67 -18.00
CA TRP A 59 -4.80 -2.00 -17.71
C TRP A 59 -5.68 -2.86 -16.81
N PHE A 60 -6.64 -2.26 -16.10
CA PHE A 60 -7.45 -2.95 -15.10
C PHE A 60 -8.94 -2.77 -15.36
N GLU A 61 -9.72 -3.80 -15.00
CA GLU A 61 -11.18 -3.73 -14.99
C GLU A 61 -11.67 -2.59 -14.08
N PRO A 62 -12.85 -2.00 -14.35
CA PRO A 62 -13.31 -0.79 -13.68
C PRO A 62 -13.37 -0.87 -12.15
N ASP A 63 -13.71 -2.03 -11.59
CA ASP A 63 -13.78 -2.29 -10.15
C ASP A 63 -12.39 -2.26 -9.49
N ILE A 64 -11.41 -2.92 -10.11
CA ILE A 64 -10.02 -2.94 -9.66
C ILE A 64 -9.38 -1.56 -9.83
N ALA A 65 -9.63 -0.92 -10.98
CA ALA A 65 -9.10 0.40 -11.31
C ALA A 65 -9.53 1.47 -10.30
N TYR A 66 -10.78 1.40 -9.83
CA TYR A 66 -11.28 2.29 -8.77
C TYR A 66 -10.47 2.15 -7.48
N HIS A 67 -10.28 0.92 -7.00
CA HIS A 67 -9.53 0.66 -5.76
C HIS A 67 -8.04 1.05 -5.88
N LEU A 68 -7.42 0.81 -7.04
CA LEU A 68 -6.03 1.21 -7.29
C LEU A 68 -5.85 2.73 -7.30
N LYS A 69 -6.75 3.48 -7.96
CA LYS A 69 -6.71 4.95 -7.96
C LYS A 69 -6.84 5.52 -6.55
N MET A 70 -7.73 4.96 -5.73
CA MET A 70 -7.88 5.36 -4.34
C MET A 70 -6.60 5.11 -3.52
N ALA A 71 -5.98 3.94 -3.68
CA ALA A 71 -4.74 3.59 -2.99
C ALA A 71 -3.56 4.49 -3.40
N VAL A 72 -3.49 4.88 -4.67
CA VAL A 72 -2.47 5.84 -5.15
C VAL A 72 -2.69 7.22 -4.52
N GLN A 73 -3.92 7.71 -4.51
CA GLN A 73 -4.25 9.01 -3.92
C GLN A 73 -3.92 9.07 -2.42
N SER A 74 -4.27 8.03 -1.66
CA SER A 74 -3.95 7.97 -0.23
C SER A 74 -2.45 7.95 0.03
N ALA A 75 -1.67 7.17 -0.75
CA ALA A 75 -0.22 7.13 -0.63
C ALA A 75 0.48 8.46 -0.97
N THR A 76 -0.14 9.28 -1.83
CA THR A 76 0.42 10.61 -2.19
C THR A 76 0.01 11.74 -1.25
N ALA A 77 -1.07 11.56 -0.50
CA ALA A 77 -1.60 12.59 0.40
C ALA A 77 -0.88 12.66 1.76
N ALA A 78 -0.02 11.69 2.09
CA ALA A 78 0.68 11.64 3.38
C ALA A 78 2.11 12.19 3.31
N PRO A 79 2.35 13.39 3.86
CA PRO A 79 3.57 13.60 4.64
C PRO A 79 3.37 13.88 6.14
N ASP A 80 2.14 14.03 6.66
CA ASP A 80 1.96 14.52 8.04
C ASP A 80 1.18 13.61 9.03
N GLN A 81 0.71 12.42 8.64
CA GLN A 81 -0.02 11.54 9.57
C GLN A 81 0.15 10.05 9.26
N GLU A 82 1.35 9.48 9.40
CA GLU A 82 1.51 8.01 9.38
C GLU A 82 2.87 7.57 9.97
N ALA A 83 3.24 8.17 11.11
CA ALA A 83 4.18 7.54 12.06
C ALA A 83 3.43 6.90 13.24
N ALA A 84 2.11 6.73 13.13
CA ALA A 84 1.28 5.99 14.06
C ALA A 84 0.54 4.90 13.27
N GLU A 85 0.61 3.68 13.79
CA GLU A 85 -0.24 2.53 13.41
C GLU A 85 0.17 1.74 12.17
N ALA A 86 1.42 1.26 12.18
CA ALA A 86 1.66 -0.12 11.79
C ALA A 86 1.29 -1.05 12.95
N ASP A 87 0.00 -1.13 13.29
CA ASP A 87 -0.55 -2.30 13.99
C ASP A 87 -1.93 -2.59 13.40
N THR A 88 -2.10 -3.81 12.91
CA THR A 88 -3.31 -4.24 12.21
C THR A 88 -4.40 -4.48 13.24
N GLU A 89 -5.18 -3.45 13.59
CA GLU A 89 -6.33 -3.63 14.47
C GLU A 89 -7.46 -4.31 13.67
N VAL A 90 -7.66 -5.60 13.94
CA VAL A 90 -8.85 -6.33 13.50
C VAL A 90 -10.05 -5.63 14.12
N VAL A 91 -10.81 -4.89 13.32
CA VAL A 91 -12.10 -4.32 13.72
C VAL A 91 -13.08 -5.49 13.93
N VAL A 92 -13.08 -6.03 15.14
CA VAL A 92 -14.08 -6.97 15.61
C VAL A 92 -15.37 -6.19 15.80
N SER A 93 -16.42 -6.54 15.07
CA SER A 93 -17.72 -5.87 15.20
C SER A 93 -18.26 -6.03 16.62
N PRO A 94 -19.01 -5.05 17.17
CA PRO A 94 -19.51 -5.08 18.55
C PRO A 94 -20.26 -6.37 18.92
N ASN A 95 -20.87 -7.01 17.93
CA ASN A 95 -21.64 -8.25 18.09
C ASN A 95 -20.76 -9.46 18.44
N ASP A 96 -19.52 -9.50 17.95
CA ASP A 96 -18.61 -10.63 18.12
C ASP A 96 -17.95 -10.61 19.52
N GLN A 97 -17.80 -9.41 20.12
CA GLN A 97 -17.32 -9.27 21.50
C GLN A 97 -18.33 -9.82 22.52
N ASP A 98 -19.63 -9.63 22.26
CA ASP A 98 -20.71 -10.16 23.10
C ASP A 98 -20.84 -11.68 22.99
N GLU A 99 -20.56 -12.27 21.82
CA GLU A 99 -20.49 -13.73 21.66
C GLU A 99 -19.26 -14.32 22.38
N LEU A 100 -18.11 -13.67 22.29
CA LEU A 100 -16.89 -14.09 23.00
C LEU A 100 -17.04 -13.98 24.53
N ALA A 101 -17.71 -12.95 25.02
CA ALA A 101 -18.03 -12.79 26.43
C ALA A 101 -19.01 -13.88 26.92
N ARG A 102 -20.04 -14.20 26.13
CA ARG A 102 -20.98 -15.31 26.43
C ARG A 102 -20.29 -16.67 26.42
N ALA A 103 -19.39 -16.92 25.46
CA ALA A 103 -18.66 -18.18 25.37
C ALA A 103 -17.73 -18.38 26.58
N ARG A 104 -17.04 -17.34 27.05
CA ARG A 104 -16.20 -17.40 28.28
C ARG A 104 -17.02 -17.64 29.54
N ALA A 105 -18.19 -17.00 29.67
CA ALA A 105 -19.06 -17.19 30.82
C ALA A 105 -19.56 -18.65 30.94
N MET A 106 -19.88 -19.29 29.81
CA MET A 106 -20.27 -20.70 29.76
C MET A 106 -19.12 -21.67 30.12
N GLN A 107 -17.88 -21.28 29.81
CA GLN A 107 -16.70 -22.12 30.08
C GLN A 107 -16.24 -22.04 31.56
N SER A 108 -16.42 -20.87 32.20
CA SER A 108 -16.06 -20.64 33.61
C SER A 108 -17.07 -21.19 34.61
N GLY A 109 -18.30 -21.50 34.19
CA GLY A 109 -19.35 -22.04 35.07
C GLY A 109 -19.26 -23.54 35.38
N ARG A 110 -18.27 -24.27 34.84
CA ARG A 110 -18.19 -25.73 34.92
C ARG A 110 -17.20 -26.27 35.98
N LEU A 111 -16.57 -25.41 36.78
CA LEU A 111 -15.49 -25.81 37.71
C LEU A 111 -15.71 -25.50 39.20
N THR A 112 -16.91 -25.16 39.64
CA THR A 112 -17.22 -25.09 41.10
C THR A 112 -18.51 -25.82 41.42
N GLY A 113 -18.38 -27.11 41.72
CA GLY A 113 -19.36 -27.93 42.43
C GLY A 113 -18.71 -28.49 43.71
N PRO A 114 -19.44 -28.60 44.83
CA PRO A 114 -18.89 -28.58 46.19
C PRO A 114 -18.45 -29.96 46.70
N GLU A 115 -17.41 -29.99 47.53
CA GLU A 115 -17.24 -30.98 48.61
C GLU A 115 -17.35 -30.27 49.96
#